data_AF-A0A7G9P1W3-F1
#
_entry.id   AF-A0A7G9P1W3-F1
#
_cell.length_a   1.000
_cell.length_b   1.000
_cell.length_c   1.000
_cell.angle_alpha   90.00
_cell.angle_beta   90.00
_cell.angle_gamma   90.00
#
_symmetry.space_group_name_H-M   'P 1'
#
loop_
_entity.id
_entity.type
_entity.pdbx_description
1 polymer ?
#
loop_
_entity_poly.entity_id
_entity_poly.type
_entity_poly.pdbx_seq_one_letter_code
_entity_poly.pdbx_strand_id
1 'polypeptide(L)' 'MSGQVHQLVQQIHGMSRTQCIDALTHFDGIPLDFTEPFLQRMSVERLRHILLAAMITVDRRRSA' A
#
# COMPACT_ATOMS: atom_id res chain seq x y z
N MET A 1 14.74 -13.03 -3.28
CA MET A 1 13.78 -11.91 -3.40
C MET A 1 12.33 -12.33 -3.70
N SER A 2 11.97 -13.61 -3.83
CA SER A 2 10.61 -14.01 -4.27
C SER A 2 9.59 -14.34 -3.15
N GLY A 3 10.02 -14.74 -1.95
CA GLY A 3 9.10 -15.15 -0.87
C GLY A 3 8.36 -13.99 -0.18
N GLN A 4 9.10 -12.94 0.21
CA GLN A 4 8.55 -11.80 0.96
C GLN A 4 7.54 -10.99 0.15
N VAL A 5 7.84 -10.71 -1.13
CA VAL A 5 6.92 -9.96 -2.00
C VAL A 5 5.62 -10.73 -2.22
N HIS A 6 5.69 -12.06 -2.38
CA HIS A 6 4.49 -12.88 -2.55
C HIS A 6 3.58 -12.85 -1.33
N GLN A 7 4.15 -12.94 -0.12
CA GLN A 7 3.38 -12.83 1.12
C GLN A 7 2.72 -11.45 1.26
N LEU A 8 3.44 -10.38 0.89
CA LEU A 8 2.94 -9.02 0.90
C LEU A 8 1.74 -8.85 -0.04
N VAL A 9 1.83 -9.40 -1.25
CA VAL A 9 0.74 -9.38 -2.23
C VAL A 9 -0.49 -10.10 -1.68
N GLN A 10 -0.34 -11.30 -1.13
CA GLN A 10 -1.46 -12.06 -0.55
C GLN A 10 -2.15 -11.29 0.58
N GLN A 11 -1.36 -10.70 1.48
CA GLN A 11 -1.89 -9.89 2.59
C GLN A 11 -2.69 -8.69 2.07
N ILE A 12 -2.14 -7.92 1.13
CA ILE A 12 -2.80 -6.73 0.58
C ILE A 12 -4.04 -7.11 -0.23
N HIS A 13 -4.01 -8.24 -0.96
CA HIS A 13 -5.17 -8.69 -1.73
C HIS A 13 -6.38 -9.00 -0.85
N GLY A 14 -6.15 -9.49 0.37
CA GLY A 14 -7.18 -9.74 1.38
C GLY A 14 -7.73 -8.48 2.07
N MET A 15 -7.08 -7.31 1.93
CA MET A 15 -7.51 -6.10 2.62
C MET A 15 -8.80 -5.53 2.03
N SER A 16 -9.72 -5.13 2.90
CA SER A 16 -10.91 -4.36 2.54
C SER A 16 -10.55 -2.92 2.15
N ARG A 17 -11.52 -2.19 1.58
CA ARG A 17 -11.37 -0.77 1.24
C ARG A 17 -10.93 0.07 2.44
N THR A 18 -11.66 -0.04 3.55
CA THR A 18 -11.40 0.73 4.76
C THR A 18 -9.99 0.46 5.28
N GLN A 19 -9.57 -0.80 5.31
CA GLN A 19 -8.20 -1.17 5.70
C GLN A 19 -7.15 -0.58 4.77
N CYS A 20 -7.39 -0.54 3.45
CA CYS A 20 -6.44 0.06 2.52
C CYS A 20 -6.35 1.58 2.68
N ILE A 21 -7.48 2.26 2.89
CA ILE A 21 -7.50 3.70 3.12
C ILE A 21 -6.75 4.02 4.41
N ASP A 22 -7.09 3.32 5.51
CA ASP A 22 -6.44 3.50 6.81
C ASP A 22 -4.92 3.27 6.75
N ALA A 23 -4.49 2.21 6.06
CA ALA A 23 -3.07 1.94 5.86
C ALA A 23 -2.35 2.99 5.01
N LEU A 24 -3.03 3.60 4.03
CA LEU A 24 -2.47 4.65 3.18
C LEU A 24 -2.44 6.01 3.88
N THR A 25 -3.43 6.31 4.73
CA THR A 25 -3.47 7.55 5.52
C THR A 25 -2.46 7.55 6.65
N HIS A 26 -2.18 6.38 7.23
CA HIS A 26 -1.23 6.20 8.33
C HIS A 26 0.09 5.53 7.89
N PHE A 27 0.45 5.68 6.60
CA PHE A 27 1.60 4.98 6.04
C PHE A 27 2.93 5.56 6.56
N ASP A 28 3.65 4.79 7.37
CA ASP A 28 4.90 5.21 8.01
C ASP A 28 6.15 4.66 7.26
N GLY A 29 6.46 5.25 6.11
CA GLY A 29 7.68 4.86 5.38
C GLY A 29 8.14 5.81 4.28
N ILE A 30 7.22 6.39 3.52
CA ILE A 30 7.50 7.50 2.60
C ILE A 30 6.36 8.52 2.69
N PRO A 31 6.62 9.81 2.41
CA PRO A 31 5.55 10.77 2.23
C PRO A 31 4.66 10.34 1.06
N LEU A 32 3.41 9.98 1.38
CA LEU A 32 2.37 9.76 0.39
C LEU A 32 1.55 11.04 0.29
N ASP A 33 1.62 11.74 -0.85
CA ASP A 33 0.81 12.94 -1.12
C ASP A 33 -0.59 12.55 -1.61
N PHE A 34 -1.30 11.77 -0.79
CA PHE A 34 -2.68 11.38 -1.05
C PHE A 34 -3.58 11.96 0.03
N THR A 35 -4.58 12.73 -0.41
CA THR A 35 -5.62 13.22 0.49
C THR A 35 -6.66 12.14 0.73
N GLU A 36 -7.31 12.14 1.89
CA GLU A 36 -8.39 11.21 2.18
C GLU A 36 -9.53 11.27 1.13
N PRO A 37 -10.02 12.46 0.68
CA PRO A 37 -11.00 12.53 -0.41
C PRO A 37 -10.52 11.94 -1.75
N PHE A 38 -9.21 11.95 -2.01
CA PHE A 38 -8.65 11.27 -3.17
C PHE A 38 -8.76 9.74 -3.02
N LEU A 39 -8.32 9.21 -1.88
CA LEU A 39 -8.38 7.76 -1.59
C LEU A 39 -9.83 7.24 -1.58
N GLN A 40 -10.76 8.02 -1.04
CA GLN A 40 -12.19 7.68 -0.96
C GLN A 40 -12.88 7.60 -2.33
N ARG A 41 -12.26 8.07 -3.43
CA ARG A 41 -12.79 7.94 -4.80
C ARG A 41 -12.18 6.79 -5.59
N MET A 42 -11.10 6.18 -5.12
CA MET A 42 -10.40 5.09 -5.82
C MET A 42 -11.18 3.78 -5.71
N SER A 43 -10.97 2.83 -6.63
CA SER A 43 -11.47 1.46 -6.45
C SER A 43 -10.65 0.70 -5.40
N VAL A 44 -11.18 -0.38 -4.85
CA VAL A 44 -10.45 -1.19 -3.86
C VAL A 44 -9.16 -1.78 -4.44
N GLU A 45 -9.20 -2.21 -5.70
CA GLU A 45 -8.04 -2.74 -6.42
C GLU A 45 -6.95 -1.69 -6.58
N ARG A 46 -7.33 -0.45 -6.92
CA ARG A 46 -6.37 0.64 -7.07
C ARG A 46 -5.75 1.02 -5.72
N LEU A 47 -6.52 1.04 -4.64
CA LEU A 47 -5.99 1.24 -3.29
C LEU A 47 -4.96 0.16 -2.92
N ARG A 48 -5.27 -1.12 -3.17
CA ARG A 48 -4.35 -2.24 -2.97
C ARG A 48 -3.06 -2.10 -3.78
N HIS A 49 -3.16 -1.70 -5.04
CA HIS A 49 -1.98 -1.49 -5.89
C HIS A 49 -1.11 -0.32 -5.41
N ILE A 50 -1.72 0.79 -4.99
CA ILE A 50 -0.99 1.94 -4.42
C ILE A 50 -0.25 1.51 -3.16
N LEU A 51 -0.92 0.80 -2.25
CA LEU A 51 -0.32 0.32 -1.00
C LEU A 51 0.84 -0.64 -1.27
N LEU A 52 0.67 -1.59 -2.19
CA LEU A 52 1.72 -2.52 -2.60
C LEU A 52 2.94 -1.77 -3.17
N ALA A 53 2.71 -0.80 -4.04
CA ALA A 53 3.79 0.00 -4.61
C ALA A 53 4.53 0.82 -3.55
N ALA A 54 3.81 1.40 -2.58
CA ALA A 54 4.40 2.13 -1.46
C ALA A 54 5.30 1.22 -0.61
N MET A 55 4.82 0.02 -0.25
CA MET A 55 5.61 -0.94 0.54
C MET A 55 6.85 -1.45 -0.20
N ILE A 56 6.75 -1.78 -1.50
CA ILE A 56 7.90 -2.17 -2.32
C ILE A 56 8.93 -1.04 -2.39
N THR A 57 8.47 0.21 -2.47
CA THR A 57 9.36 1.39 -2.53
C THR A 57 10.14 1.56 -1.22
N VAL A 58 9.49 1.38 -0.07
CA VAL A 58 10.15 1.42 1.25
C VAL A 58 11.17 0.29 1.38
N ASP A 59 10.81 -0.93 0.99
CA ASP A 59 11.68 -2.11 1.06
C ASP A 59 12.95 -1.92 0.21
N ARG A 60 12.81 -1.41 -1.02
CA ARG A 60 13.94 -1.07 -1.89
C ARG A 60 14.85 -0.01 -1.29
N ARG A 61 14.30 1.01 -0.63
CA ARG A 61 15.09 2.07 0.02
C ARG A 61 15.82 1.59 1.27
N ARG A 62 15.29 0.59 1.99
CA ARG A 62 15.98 -0.02 3.15
C ARG A 62 17.12 -0.95 2.73
N SER A 63 17.02 -1.53 1.53
CA SER A 63 18.00 -2.48 0.99
C SER A 63 19.12 -1.81 0.17
N ALA A 64 19.05 -0.49 0.00
CA ALA A 64 20.03 0.34 -0.72
C ALA A 64 20.91 1.09 0.28
#